data_AF-A0A0C2GP51-F1
#
_entry.id   AF-A0A0C2GP51-F1
#
_cell.length_a   1.000
_cell.length_b   1.000
_cell.length_c   1.000
_cell.angle_alpha   90.00
_cell.angle_beta   90.00
_cell.angle_gamma   90.00
#
_symmetry.space_group_name_H-M   'P 1'
#
loop_
_entity.id
_entity.type
_entity.pdbx_description
1 polymer ?
#
loop_
_entity_poly.entity_id
_entity_poly.type
_entity_poly.pdbx_seq_one_letter_code
_entity_poly.pdbx_strand_id
1 'polypeptide(L)'
;MLREAIVNKKSSILVLPYVAIVQEKIASLTVFEEAFGIRIEEYAANKGRIPPIKRRKDVSIYVATIEKVMLHSLILWLHMGARSCFRQTVC
;
A
#
# COMPACT_ATOMS: atom_id res chain seq x y z
N MET A 1 7.46 8.50 -1.76
CA MET A 1 7.10 7.17 -2.30
C MET A 1 8.22 6.50 -3.08
N LEU A 2 8.55 6.89 -4.32
CA LEU A 2 9.54 6.18 -5.15
C LEU A 2 10.94 6.10 -4.54
N ARG A 3 11.44 7.20 -3.94
CA ARG A 3 12.72 7.18 -3.21
C ARG A 3 12.72 6.14 -2.07
N GLU A 4 11.60 6.02 -1.37
CA GLU A 4 11.46 5.07 -0.25
C GLU A 4 11.49 3.62 -0.74
N ALA A 5 10.83 3.35 -1.88
CA ALA A 5 10.79 2.04 -2.49
C ALA A 5 12.11 1.64 -3.16
N ILE A 6 12.76 2.56 -3.88
CA ILE A 6 13.96 2.29 -4.67
C ILE A 6 15.22 2.34 -3.78
N VAL A 7 15.39 3.41 -3.02
CA VAL A 7 16.61 3.69 -2.24
C VAL A 7 16.55 3.00 -0.88
N ASN A 8 15.45 3.20 -0.15
CA ASN A 8 15.32 2.64 1.20
C ASN A 8 14.81 1.19 1.21
N LYS A 9 14.41 0.64 0.06
CA LYS A 9 13.84 -0.71 -0.09
C LYS A 9 12.72 -0.99 0.92
N LYS A 10 11.92 0.03 1.23
CA LYS A 10 10.79 -0.05 2.17
C LYS A 10 9.48 0.06 1.42
N SER A 11 8.50 -0.72 1.87
CA SER A 11 7.14 -0.59 1.38
C SER A 11 6.51 0.73 1.82
N SER A 12 5.75 1.35 0.94
CA SER A 12 5.08 2.63 1.18
C SER A 12 3.61 2.54 0.83
N ILE A 13 2.77 3.34 1.49
CA ILE A 13 1.34 3.45 1.18
C ILE A 13 1.04 4.89 0.75
N LEU A 14 0.40 5.01 -0.41
CA LEU A 14 -0.12 6.26 -0.97
C LEU A 14 -1.61 6.31 -0.71
N VAL A 15 -2.06 7.34 0.00
CA VAL A 15 -3.48 7.49 0.37
C VAL A 15 -4.12 8.56 -0.50
N LEU A 16 -5.21 8.22 -1.17
CA LEU A 16 -5.93 9.10 -2.09
C LEU A 16 -7.41 9.23 -1.69
N PRO A 17 -8.07 10.36 -1.99
CA PRO A 17 -9.44 10.60 -1.57
C PRO A 17 -10.50 9.85 -2.40
N TYR A 18 -10.21 9.51 -3.66
CA TYR A 18 -11.18 8.89 -4.56
C TYR A 18 -10.64 7.62 -5.24
N VAL A 19 -11.53 6.67 -5.54
CA VAL A 19 -11.18 5.43 -6.26
C VAL A 19 -10.68 5.72 -7.68
N ALA A 20 -11.24 6.73 -8.35
CA ALA A 20 -10.87 7.09 -9.71
C ALA A 20 -9.38 7.50 -9.83
N ILE A 21 -8.89 8.35 -8.93
CA ILE A 21 -7.48 8.76 -8.90
C ILE A 21 -6.56 7.61 -8.46
N VAL A 22 -7.04 6.68 -7.63
CA VAL A 22 -6.31 5.43 -7.33
C VAL A 22 -6.09 4.63 -8.60
N GLN A 23 -7.12 4.43 -9.43
CA GLN A 23 -6.96 3.70 -10.70
C GLN A 23 -5.97 4.38 -11.63
N GLU A 24 -6.08 5.71 -11.79
CA GLU A 24 -5.18 6.48 -12.65
C GLU A 24 -3.72 6.34 -12.20
N LYS A 25 -3.46 6.44 -10.89
CA LYS A 25 -2.11 6.28 -10.35
C LYS A 25 -1.61 4.87 -10.48
N ILE A 26 -2.45 3.85 -10.29
CA ILE A 26 -2.01 2.47 -10.52
C ILE A 26 -1.60 2.27 -11.96
N ALA A 27 -2.44 2.66 -12.93
CA ALA A 27 -2.11 2.55 -14.35
C ALA A 27 -0.80 3.26 -14.70
N SER A 28 -0.56 4.44 -14.14
CA SER A 28 0.69 5.19 -14.35
C SER A 28 1.90 4.54 -13.67
N LEU A 29 1.68 3.91 -12.51
CA LEU A 29 2.74 3.33 -11.71
C LEU A 29 3.13 1.93 -12.20
N THR A 30 2.22 1.15 -12.80
CA THR A 30 2.48 -0.23 -13.26
C THR A 30 3.70 -0.32 -14.18
N VAL A 31 4.01 0.74 -14.93
CA VAL A 31 5.23 0.84 -15.76
C VAL A 31 6.51 0.68 -14.91
N PHE A 32 6.49 1.12 -13.65
CA PHE A 32 7.61 0.97 -12.72
C PHE A 32 7.75 -0.43 -12.11
N GLU A 33 6.70 -1.26 -12.19
CA GLU A 33 6.77 -2.64 -11.72
C GLU A 33 7.75 -3.46 -12.55
N GLU A 34 7.67 -3.34 -13.87
CA GLU A 34 8.59 -3.98 -14.80
C GLU A 34 10.00 -3.36 -14.74
N ALA A 35 10.09 -2.03 -14.64
CA ALA A 35 11.38 -1.33 -14.67
C ALA A 35 12.22 -1.52 -13.40
N PHE A 36 11.60 -1.60 -12.21
CA PHE A 36 12.31 -1.60 -10.93
C PHE A 36 12.04 -2.84 -10.07
N GLY A 37 11.17 -3.76 -10.52
CA GLY A 37 10.81 -4.97 -9.76
C GLY A 37 10.03 -4.65 -8.48
N ILE A 38 9.23 -3.58 -8.48
CA ILE A 38 8.44 -3.14 -7.32
C ILE A 38 6.98 -3.52 -7.54
N ARG A 39 6.35 -4.17 -6.56
CA ARG A 39 4.93 -4.53 -6.67
C ARG A 39 4.02 -3.35 -6.40
N ILE A 40 3.03 -3.14 -7.25
CA ILE A 40 2.02 -2.10 -7.05
C ILE A 40 0.69 -2.77 -6.78
N GLU A 41 0.11 -2.48 -5.62
CA GLU A 41 -1.15 -3.09 -5.21
C GLU A 41 -2.24 -2.05 -4.98
N GLU A 42 -3.44 -2.40 -5.46
CA GLU A 42 -4.65 -1.62 -5.29
C GLU A 42 -5.39 -1.96 -4.00
N TYR A 43 -5.59 -0.94 -3.15
CA TYR A 43 -6.36 -1.01 -1.91
C TYR A 43 -7.52 0.00 -1.94
N ALA A 44 -8.37 -0.11 -2.94
CA ALA A 44 -9.55 0.74 -3.13
C ALA A 44 -10.81 -0.12 -3.38
N ALA A 45 -11.98 0.45 -3.08
CA ALA A 45 -13.29 -0.17 -3.34
C ALA A 45 -13.41 -1.62 -2.80
N ASN A 46 -13.56 -2.63 -3.65
CA ASN A 46 -13.62 -4.05 -3.25
C ASN A 46 -12.31 -4.82 -3.50
N LYS A 47 -11.23 -4.12 -3.83
CA LYS A 47 -9.91 -4.71 -4.09
C LYS A 47 -8.98 -4.51 -2.90
N GLY A 48 -8.01 -5.43 -2.79
CA GLY A 48 -7.07 -5.49 -1.67
C GLY A 48 -7.62 -6.27 -0.47
N ARG A 49 -6.82 -7.21 0.05
CA ARG A 49 -7.18 -8.01 1.24
C ARG A 49 -6.74 -7.27 2.50
N ILE A 50 -7.65 -7.09 3.45
CA ILE A 50 -7.31 -6.59 4.79
C ILE A 50 -7.16 -7.79 5.73
N PRO A 51 -6.07 -7.88 6.52
CA PRO A 51 -4.88 -7.03 6.51
C PRO A 51 -3.98 -7.31 5.29
N PRO A 52 -3.27 -6.28 4.75
CA PRO A 52 -2.34 -6.44 3.65
C PRO A 52 -1.28 -7.49 4.00
N ILE A 53 -1.14 -8.50 3.14
CA ILE A 53 -0.22 -9.61 3.35
C ILE A 53 1.20 -9.07 3.12
N LYS A 54 1.96 -8.85 4.21
CA LYS A 54 3.38 -8.49 4.13
C LYS A 54 4.15 -9.61 3.42
N ARG A 55 4.52 -9.37 2.16
CA ARG A 55 5.49 -10.21 1.45
C ARG A 55 6.88 -9.77 1.87
N ARG A 56 7.53 -10.54 2.76
CA ARG A 56 8.84 -10.21 3.37
C ARG A 56 9.99 -10.00 2.38
N LYS A 57 9.84 -10.37 1.11
CA LYS A 57 10.91 -10.31 0.10
C LYS A 57 10.73 -9.20 -0.96
N ASP A 58 9.52 -8.63 -1.10
CA ASP A 58 9.24 -7.69 -2.19
C ASP A 58 8.88 -6.31 -1.64
N VAL A 59 9.54 -5.27 -2.17
CA VAL A 59 9.12 -3.89 -1.94
C VAL A 59 7.77 -3.70 -2.62
N SER A 60 6.78 -3.26 -1.84
CA SER A 60 5.41 -3.11 -2.32
C SER A 60 4.93 -1.67 -2.08
N ILE A 61 4.30 -1.11 -3.10
CA ILE A 61 3.68 0.21 -3.08
C ILE A 61 2.18 0.00 -3.08
N TYR A 62 1.55 0.44 -2.01
CA TYR A 62 0.12 0.31 -1.81
C TYR A 62 -0.55 1.62 -2.20
N VAL A 63 -1.53 1.58 -3.09
CA VAL A 63 -2.34 2.78 -3.43
C VAL A 63 -3.74 2.55 -2.89
N ALA A 64 -4.12 3.31 -1.86
CA ALA A 64 -5.32 3.07 -1.07
C ALA A 64 -6.22 4.29 -0.97
N THR A 65 -7.52 4.06 -0.75
CA THR A 65 -8.42 5.14 -0.32
C THR A 65 -8.41 5.35 1.20
N ILE A 66 -8.75 6.55 1.66
CA ILE A 66 -8.80 6.90 3.10
C ILE A 66 -9.66 5.91 3.89
N GLU A 67 -10.83 5.57 3.35
CA GLU A 67 -11.77 4.63 3.99
C GLU A 67 -11.15 3.25 4.23
N LYS A 68 -10.36 2.75 3.27
CA LYS A 68 -9.67 1.46 3.38
C LYS A 68 -8.55 1.49 4.41
N VAL A 69 -7.80 2.59 4.47
CA VAL A 69 -6.74 2.77 5.47
C VAL A 69 -7.32 2.83 6.88
N MET A 70 -8.44 3.54 7.06
CA MET A 70 -9.14 3.61 8.34
C MET A 70 -9.68 2.24 8.77
N LEU A 71 -10.34 1.50 7.86
CA LEU A 71 -10.80 0.13 8.12
C LEU A 71 -9.64 -0.79 8.49
N HIS A 72 -8.52 -0.70 7.76
CA HIS A 72 -7.33 -1.49 8.08
C HIS A 72 -6.80 -1.14 9.48
N SER A 73 -6.69 0.14 9.83
CA SER A 73 -6.25 0.56 11.17
C SER A 73 -7.16 0.01 12.27
N LEU A 74 -8.48 0.05 12.06
CA LEU A 74 -9.47 -0.48 13.01
C LEU A 74 -9.36 -2.00 13.17
N ILE A 75 -9.27 -2.74 12.06
CA ILE A 75 -9.14 -4.21 12.06
C ILE A 75 -7.82 -4.63 12.71
N LEU A 76 -6.73 -3.91 12.44
CA LEU A 76 -5.43 -4.16 13.07
C LEU A 76 -5.50 -3.98 14.59
N TRP A 77 -6.20 -2.95 15.05
CA TRP A 77 -6.45 -2.71 16.47
C TRP A 77 -7.24 -3.85 17.12
N LEU A 78 -8.32 -4.31 16.48
CA LEU A 78 -9.17 -5.38 16.98
C LEU A 78 -8.47 -6.75 17.01
N HIS A 79 -7.70 -7.07 15.97
CA HIS A 79 -7.16 -8.42 15.79
C HIS A 79 -5.76 -8.62 16.38
N MET A 80 -4.91 -7.57 16.46
CA MET A 80 -3.47 -7.76 16.66
C MET A 80 -2.86 -7.15 17.92
N GLY A 81 -3.65 -6.62 18.86
CA GLY A 81 -3.17 -6.26 20.21
C GLY A 81 -1.74 -5.69 20.23
N ALA A 82 -1.55 -4.50 19.67
CA ALA A 82 -0.34 -3.67 19.78
C ALA A 82 1.04 -4.25 19.35
N ARG A 83 1.15 -5.34 18.57
CA ARG A 83 2.49 -5.90 18.22
C ARG A 83 2.89 -5.97 16.75
N SER A 84 2.05 -5.56 15.81
CA SER A 84 2.48 -5.49 14.41
C SER A 84 2.86 -4.08 14.03
N CYS A 85 4.15 -3.77 14.22
CA CYS A 85 4.79 -2.56 13.70
C CYS A 85 4.64 -2.54 12.17
N PHE A 86 3.58 -1.87 11.72
CA PHE A 86 3.32 -1.62 10.32
C PHE A 86 4.25 -0.48 9.88
N ARG A 87 5.51 -0.84 9.62
CA ARG A 87 6.58 0.06 9.17
C ARG A 87 6.42 0.41 7.67
N GLN A 88 5.19 0.71 7.25
CA GLN A 88 4.93 1.28 5.93
C GLN A 88 4.92 2.79 6.07
N THR A 89 5.81 3.46 5.37
CA THR A 89 5.85 4.92 5.36
C THR A 89 4.64 5.42 4.58
N VAL A 90 3.74 6.14 5.25
CA VAL A 90 2.61 6.82 4.61
C VAL A 90 3.17 8.01 3.84
N CYS A 91 2.95 8.05 2.53
CA CYS A 91 3.37 9.11 1.63
C CYS A 91 2.16 9.95 1.18
#